data_AF-A0A285VJ10-F1
#
_entry.id   AF-A0A285VJ10-F1
#
_cell.length_a   1.000
_cell.length_b   1.000
_cell.length_c   1.000
_cell.angle_alpha   90.00
_cell.angle_beta   90.00
_cell.angle_gamma   90.00
#
_symmetry.space_group_name_H-M   'P 1'
#
loop_
_entity.id
_entity.type
_entity.pdbx_description
1 polymer ?
#
loop_
_entity_poly.entity_id
_entity_poly.type
_entity_poly.pdbx_seq_one_letter_code
_entity_poly.pdbx_strand_id
1 'polypeptide(L)'
;MNDVLSPKTHRWLSDIHDKLRRQSCVEKKLQLKATQEFKAWCDEHEIDLDAHLGSQVLRFDRELIVKVQELLDSLGHLPLGESSKGKTAEQQAKQSYQEDKGAGERPRAHRVLLNLAPLGTRLGISDAAREICDIDWRDLNLEAFDALVMIENLDSFYAFVPDSQALAVYRQPLVVYRGDTYYGGGFSRLAKAWGDGGKLHLGLGDFDPRGVGIVLGSGAMQMLLPPLEWLREHATQHHVPSEQLPYQSVLRKHREQLPDAHPLRGYLALLLDEQRGLRQQWFSEQLEPVPLH
;
A
#
# COMPACT_ATOMS: atom_id res chain seq x y z
N MET A 1 -7.81 15.00 -33.50
CA MET A 1 -9.13 14.48 -33.08
C MET A 1 -8.87 13.68 -31.83
N ASN A 2 -9.61 13.95 -30.77
CA ASN A 2 -9.36 13.37 -29.45
C ASN A 2 -10.34 12.20 -29.29
N ASP A 3 -10.02 11.06 -29.88
CA ASP A 3 -10.89 9.86 -29.96
C ASP A 3 -11.13 9.18 -28.61
N VAL A 4 -10.91 9.88 -27.49
CA VAL A 4 -10.78 9.28 -26.17
C VAL A 4 -11.66 10.02 -25.16
N LEU A 5 -12.76 9.38 -24.80
CA LEU A 5 -13.58 9.76 -23.65
C LEU A 5 -12.74 9.58 -22.37
N SER A 6 -12.68 10.61 -21.51
CA SER A 6 -11.82 10.56 -20.34
C SER A 6 -12.23 9.42 -19.37
N PRO A 7 -11.30 8.78 -18.64
CA PRO A 7 -11.64 7.72 -17.68
C PRO A 7 -12.62 8.17 -16.59
N LYS A 8 -12.64 9.47 -16.27
CA LYS A 8 -13.59 10.05 -15.30
C LYS A 8 -14.99 10.16 -15.91
N THR A 9 -15.09 10.56 -17.17
CA THR A 9 -16.35 10.67 -17.92
C THR A 9 -16.93 9.28 -18.17
N HIS A 10 -16.10 8.27 -18.45
CA HIS A 10 -16.54 6.88 -18.65
C HIS A 10 -17.14 6.27 -17.39
N ARG A 11 -16.47 6.44 -16.23
CA ARG A 11 -17.04 6.01 -14.93
C ARG A 11 -18.35 6.74 -14.61
N TRP A 12 -18.40 8.03 -14.89
CA TRP A 12 -19.61 8.83 -14.69
C TRP A 12 -20.77 8.36 -15.57
N LEU A 13 -20.53 7.98 -16.83
CA LEU A 13 -21.52 7.37 -17.71
C LEU A 13 -21.92 5.96 -17.24
N SER A 14 -20.98 5.17 -16.72
CA SER A 14 -21.27 3.86 -16.14
C SER A 14 -22.19 3.96 -14.92
N ASP A 15 -21.97 4.95 -14.04
CA ASP A 15 -22.87 5.23 -12.91
C ASP A 15 -24.27 5.64 -13.37
N ILE A 16 -24.37 6.36 -14.49
CA ILE A 16 -25.66 6.73 -15.10
C ILE A 16 -26.35 5.50 -15.70
N HIS A 17 -25.61 4.65 -16.41
CA HIS A 17 -26.10 3.39 -16.96
C HIS A 17 -26.64 2.47 -15.86
N ASP A 18 -25.93 2.32 -14.75
CA ASP A 18 -26.38 1.53 -13.60
C ASP A 18 -27.64 2.10 -12.95
N LYS A 19 -27.78 3.43 -12.88
CA LYS A 19 -29.00 4.08 -12.36
C LYS A 19 -30.19 3.87 -13.27
N LEU A 20 -30.00 3.84 -14.59
CA LEU A 20 -31.04 3.57 -15.58
C LEU A 20 -31.57 2.12 -15.57
N ARG A 21 -30.91 1.22 -14.84
CA ARG A 21 -31.47 -0.10 -14.52
C ARG A 21 -32.66 -0.01 -13.55
N ARG A 22 -32.68 1.01 -12.69
CA ARG A 22 -33.71 1.22 -11.65
C ARG A 22 -34.64 2.38 -11.94
N GLN A 23 -34.27 3.27 -12.86
CA GLN A 23 -35.00 4.49 -13.21
C GLN A 23 -35.14 4.59 -14.74
N SER A 24 -36.23 5.18 -15.23
CA SER A 24 -36.44 5.37 -16.67
C SER A 24 -35.59 6.50 -17.26
N CYS A 25 -35.08 7.39 -16.40
CA CYS A 25 -34.39 8.60 -16.78
C CYS A 25 -33.46 9.07 -15.64
N VAL A 26 -32.30 9.64 -15.99
CA VAL A 26 -31.37 10.30 -15.06
C VAL A 26 -31.03 11.69 -15.60
N GLU A 27 -31.26 12.74 -14.82
CA GLU A 27 -30.94 14.11 -15.22
C GLU A 27 -29.63 14.60 -14.60
N LYS A 28 -28.83 15.33 -15.38
CA LYS A 28 -27.58 15.96 -14.92
C LYS A 28 -27.54 17.42 -15.36
N LYS A 29 -27.10 18.30 -14.48
CA LYS A 29 -26.95 19.73 -14.81
C LYS A 29 -25.91 19.93 -15.92
N LEU A 30 -26.20 20.80 -16.88
CA LEU A 30 -25.30 21.14 -18.00
C LEU A 30 -24.01 21.83 -17.55
N GLN A 31 -24.02 22.45 -16.37
CA GLN A 31 -22.88 23.15 -15.79
C GLN A 31 -21.82 22.20 -15.18
N LEU A 32 -22.16 20.92 -15.02
CA LEU A 32 -21.19 19.95 -14.51
C LEU A 32 -20.12 19.71 -15.56
N LYS A 33 -18.85 19.77 -15.14
CA LYS A 33 -17.69 19.55 -16.02
C LYS A 33 -17.79 18.23 -16.80
N ALA A 34 -18.23 17.15 -16.16
CA ALA A 34 -18.42 15.85 -16.82
C ALA A 34 -19.53 15.87 -17.89
N THR A 35 -20.60 16.65 -17.70
CA THR A 35 -21.65 16.84 -18.70
C THR A 35 -21.14 17.65 -19.90
N GLN A 36 -20.30 18.66 -19.66
CA GLN A 36 -19.70 19.47 -20.73
C GLN A 36 -18.69 18.67 -21.55
N GLU A 37 -17.85 17.87 -20.88
CA GLU A 37 -16.92 16.94 -21.53
C GLU A 37 -17.67 15.89 -22.35
N PHE A 38 -18.76 15.32 -21.83
CA PHE A 38 -19.60 14.38 -22.57
C PHE A 38 -20.29 15.04 -23.77
N LYS A 39 -20.80 16.27 -23.61
CA LYS A 39 -21.42 17.02 -24.72
C LYS A 39 -20.42 17.28 -25.84
N ALA A 40 -19.21 17.77 -25.49
CA ALA A 40 -18.15 18.00 -26.48
C ALA A 40 -17.78 16.72 -27.23
N TRP A 41 -17.73 15.58 -26.53
CA TRP A 41 -17.50 14.28 -27.16
C TRP A 41 -18.65 13.85 -28.07
N CYS A 42 -19.91 14.05 -27.67
CA CYS A 42 -21.06 13.77 -28.54
C CYS A 42 -21.04 14.66 -29.78
N ASP A 43 -20.70 15.95 -29.63
CA ASP A 43 -20.58 16.90 -30.73
C ASP A 43 -19.45 16.47 -31.71
N GLU A 44 -18.34 15.91 -31.21
CA GLU A 44 -17.23 15.37 -32.04
C GLU A 44 -17.58 14.08 -32.79
N HIS A 45 -18.51 13.28 -32.28
CA HIS A 45 -18.92 11.99 -32.84
C HIS A 45 -20.34 12.01 -33.46
N GLU A 46 -20.87 13.20 -33.72
CA GLU A 46 -22.17 13.42 -34.38
C GLU A 46 -23.35 12.73 -33.67
N ILE A 47 -23.28 12.58 -32.34
CA ILE A 47 -24.43 12.12 -31.53
C ILE A 47 -25.36 13.31 -31.29
N ASP A 48 -26.56 13.25 -31.85
CA ASP A 48 -27.61 14.24 -31.61
C ASP A 48 -28.14 14.15 -30.16
N LEU A 49 -27.96 15.23 -29.41
CA LEU A 49 -28.43 15.39 -28.03
C LEU A 49 -29.66 16.30 -27.91
N ASP A 50 -30.16 16.89 -28.99
CA ASP A 50 -31.21 17.92 -28.93
C ASP A 50 -32.51 17.38 -28.32
N ALA A 51 -32.87 16.13 -28.64
CA ALA A 51 -34.02 15.44 -28.05
C ALA A 51 -33.88 15.17 -26.54
N HIS A 52 -32.66 15.28 -25.99
CA HIS A 52 -32.31 14.96 -24.61
C HIS A 52 -31.94 16.22 -23.79
N LEU A 53 -31.89 17.40 -24.42
CA LEU A 53 -31.57 18.66 -23.76
C LEU A 53 -32.81 19.34 -23.16
N GLY A 54 -32.72 19.66 -21.87
CA GLY A 54 -33.65 20.55 -21.16
C GLY A 54 -33.03 21.92 -20.92
N SER A 55 -33.79 22.83 -20.29
CA SER A 55 -33.37 24.23 -20.09
C SER A 55 -32.06 24.41 -19.31
N GLN A 56 -31.75 23.50 -18.37
CA GLN A 56 -30.49 23.51 -17.59
C GLN A 56 -29.91 22.11 -17.34
N VAL A 57 -30.49 21.08 -17.94
CA VAL A 57 -30.16 19.68 -17.67
C VAL A 57 -30.03 18.90 -18.97
N LEU A 58 -29.17 17.89 -18.95
CA LEU A 58 -29.11 16.84 -19.95
C LEU A 58 -29.81 15.60 -19.36
N ARG A 59 -30.76 15.07 -20.13
CA ARG A 59 -31.57 13.92 -19.77
C ARG A 59 -30.94 12.65 -20.35
N PHE A 60 -30.48 11.76 -19.49
CA PHE A 60 -30.02 10.44 -19.89
C PHE A 60 -31.17 9.44 -19.84
N ASP A 61 -31.42 8.76 -20.94
CA ASP A 61 -32.33 7.63 -21.03
C ASP A 61 -31.64 6.43 -21.67
N ARG A 62 -32.38 5.33 -21.79
CA ARG A 62 -31.83 4.08 -22.32
C ARG A 62 -31.48 4.19 -23.80
N GLU A 63 -32.21 4.99 -24.57
CA GLU A 63 -31.95 5.15 -26.01
C GLU A 63 -30.61 5.86 -26.22
N LEU A 64 -30.38 6.95 -25.49
CA LEU A 64 -29.11 7.67 -25.54
C LEU A 64 -27.94 6.78 -25.08
N ILE A 65 -28.11 6.02 -24.00
CA ILE A 65 -27.04 5.13 -23.50
C ILE A 65 -26.74 3.98 -24.47
N VAL A 66 -27.74 3.43 -25.17
CA VAL A 66 -27.50 2.40 -26.21
C VAL A 66 -26.68 2.98 -27.37
N LYS A 67 -27.02 4.18 -27.86
CA LYS A 67 -26.24 4.84 -28.93
C LYS A 67 -24.80 5.12 -28.51
N VAL A 68 -24.59 5.56 -27.27
CA VAL A 68 -23.25 5.75 -26.69
C VAL A 68 -22.51 4.42 -26.58
N GLN A 69 -23.19 3.34 -26.18
CA GLN A 69 -22.60 2.01 -26.05
C GLN A 69 -22.17 1.44 -27.42
N GLU A 70 -23.01 1.55 -28.44
CA GLU A 70 -22.70 1.13 -29.81
C GLU A 70 -21.49 1.88 -30.37
N LEU A 71 -21.42 3.19 -30.13
CA LEU A 71 -20.26 3.99 -30.54
C LEU A 71 -19.00 3.57 -29.78
N LEU A 72 -19.07 3.39 -28.46
CA LEU A 72 -17.96 2.90 -27.65
C LEU A 72 -17.46 1.53 -28.15
N ASP A 73 -18.36 0.62 -28.49
CA ASP A 73 -18.03 -0.72 -29.02
C ASP A 73 -17.34 -0.62 -30.39
N SER A 74 -17.83 0.22 -31.30
CA SER A 74 -17.21 0.46 -32.61
C SER A 74 -15.81 1.08 -32.52
N LEU A 75 -15.55 1.84 -31.47
CA LEU A 75 -14.25 2.45 -31.17
C LEU A 75 -13.34 1.52 -30.34
N GLY A 76 -13.80 0.32 -29.97
CA GLY A 76 -13.04 -0.66 -29.20
C GLY A 76 -12.85 -0.30 -27.72
N HIS A 77 -13.75 0.53 -27.17
CA HIS A 77 -13.78 0.91 -25.76
C HIS A 77 -14.48 -0.12 -24.89
N LEU A 78 -14.24 -0.06 -23.58
CA LEU A 78 -14.92 -0.90 -22.60
C LEU A 78 -16.42 -0.56 -22.51
N PRO A 79 -17.31 -1.57 -22.44
CA PRO A 79 -18.72 -1.34 -22.23
C PRO A 79 -19.04 -0.63 -20.91
N LEU A 80 -20.06 0.24 -20.93
CA LEU A 80 -20.58 0.92 -19.76
C LEU A 80 -21.16 -0.10 -18.78
N GLY A 81 -20.76 -0.02 -17.50
CA GLY A 81 -21.25 -0.92 -16.45
C GLY A 81 -20.48 -2.24 -16.31
N GLU A 82 -19.49 -2.53 -17.16
CA GLU A 82 -18.47 -3.53 -16.85
C GLU A 82 -17.36 -2.88 -16.01
N SER A 83 -17.32 -3.21 -14.72
CA SER A 83 -16.24 -2.75 -13.85
C SER A 83 -14.99 -3.59 -14.09
N SER A 84 -13.87 -2.93 -14.38
CA SER A 84 -12.52 -3.48 -14.43
C SER A 84 -11.97 -3.95 -13.06
N LYS A 85 -12.79 -3.87 -11.99
CA LYS A 85 -12.43 -4.35 -10.65
C LYS A 85 -12.01 -5.82 -10.66
N GLY A 86 -10.76 -6.07 -10.28
CA GLY A 86 -10.21 -7.41 -10.04
C GLY A 86 -9.51 -8.07 -11.24
N LYS A 87 -9.42 -7.40 -12.39
CA LYS A 87 -8.63 -7.88 -13.53
C LYS A 87 -7.21 -7.32 -13.48
N THR A 88 -6.20 -8.10 -13.86
CA THR A 88 -4.82 -7.62 -13.98
C THR A 88 -4.65 -6.76 -15.25
N ALA A 89 -3.62 -5.91 -15.31
CA ALA A 89 -3.33 -5.08 -16.49
C ALA A 89 -3.16 -5.90 -17.78
N GLU A 90 -2.61 -7.12 -17.69
CA GLU A 90 -2.50 -8.06 -18.83
C GLU A 90 -3.85 -8.62 -19.29
N GLN A 91 -4.78 -8.85 -18.37
CA GLN A 91 -6.15 -9.26 -18.70
C GLN A 91 -6.93 -8.13 -19.36
N GLN A 92 -6.64 -6.87 -19.00
CA GLN A 92 -7.22 -5.67 -19.63
C GLN A 92 -6.67 -5.45 -21.04
N ALA A 93 -5.36 -5.66 -21.24
CA ALA A 93 -4.73 -5.56 -22.56
C ALA A 93 -5.27 -6.56 -23.59
N LYS A 94 -5.87 -7.68 -23.14
CA LYS A 94 -6.53 -8.67 -24.03
C LYS A 94 -7.98 -8.33 -24.38
N GLN A 95 -8.61 -7.36 -23.70
CA GLN A 95 -10.04 -7.05 -23.86
C GLN A 95 -10.31 -5.66 -24.42
N SER A 96 -9.36 -4.73 -24.38
CA SER A 96 -9.53 -3.38 -24.96
C SER A 96 -8.19 -2.82 -25.47
N TYR A 97 -8.23 -2.05 -26.56
CA TYR A 97 -7.09 -1.26 -27.03
C TYR A 97 -6.75 -0.07 -26.10
N GLN A 98 -7.62 0.24 -25.13
CA GLN A 98 -7.33 1.20 -24.07
C GLN A 98 -6.57 0.54 -22.91
N GLU A 99 -5.36 1.04 -22.64
CA GLU A 99 -4.71 0.88 -21.33
C GLU A 99 -5.51 1.66 -20.28
N ASP A 100 -6.39 0.98 -19.54
CA ASP A 100 -7.08 1.56 -18.40
C ASP A 100 -6.08 1.75 -17.23
N LYS A 101 -5.28 2.82 -17.30
CA LYS A 101 -4.30 3.20 -16.26
C LYS A 101 -5.03 3.55 -14.96
N GLY A 102 -5.30 2.53 -14.16
CA GLY A 102 -5.71 2.68 -12.77
C GLY A 102 -6.90 1.84 -12.32
N ALA A 103 -7.46 0.97 -13.16
CA ALA A 103 -8.60 0.15 -12.77
C ALA A 103 -8.28 -1.34 -12.55
N GLY A 104 -7.11 -1.81 -13.00
CA GLY A 104 -6.61 -3.14 -12.68
C GLY A 104 -5.86 -3.21 -11.35
N GLU A 105 -5.75 -4.42 -10.77
CA GLU A 105 -4.79 -4.65 -9.69
C GLU A 105 -3.40 -4.23 -10.18
N ARG A 106 -2.79 -3.28 -9.46
CA ARG A 106 -1.46 -2.80 -9.81
C ARG A 106 -0.50 -3.99 -9.76
N PRO A 107 0.48 -4.10 -10.67
CA PRO A 107 1.42 -5.23 -10.67
C PRO A 107 2.11 -5.49 -9.33
N ARG A 108 2.24 -4.45 -8.49
CA ARG A 108 2.88 -4.53 -7.16
C ARG A 108 1.91 -4.63 -5.98
N ALA A 109 0.61 -4.77 -6.21
CA ALA A 109 -0.41 -4.76 -5.16
C ALA A 109 -0.26 -5.89 -4.13
N HIS A 110 0.33 -7.02 -4.56
CA HIS A 110 0.60 -8.18 -3.71
C HIS A 110 2.10 -8.51 -3.66
N ARG A 111 2.95 -7.62 -4.18
CA ARG A 111 4.38 -7.88 -4.23
C ARG A 111 5.09 -7.38 -2.98
N VAL A 112 6.05 -8.16 -2.51
CA VAL A 112 6.91 -7.86 -1.36
C VAL A 112 8.35 -8.14 -1.73
N LEU A 113 9.27 -7.35 -1.16
CA LEU A 113 10.70 -7.64 -1.23
C LEU A 113 11.11 -8.51 -0.06
N LEU A 114 11.79 -9.62 -0.37
CA LEU A 114 12.34 -10.56 0.59
C LEU A 114 13.86 -10.47 0.60
N ASN A 115 14.46 -10.63 1.77
CA ASN A 115 15.91 -10.73 1.95
C ASN A 115 16.24 -12.17 2.39
N LEU A 116 16.75 -12.98 1.46
CA LEU A 116 16.98 -14.41 1.60
C LEU A 116 18.48 -14.75 1.59
N ALA A 117 18.84 -15.91 2.15
CA ALA A 117 20.19 -16.42 2.00
C ALA A 117 20.42 -16.84 0.53
N PRO A 118 21.59 -16.60 -0.05
CA PRO A 118 21.84 -16.90 -1.45
C PRO A 118 21.79 -18.41 -1.71
N LEU A 119 21.08 -18.80 -2.77
CA LEU A 119 21.04 -20.18 -3.26
C LEU A 119 22.14 -20.38 -4.31
N GLY A 120 23.37 -20.54 -3.85
CA GLY A 120 24.54 -20.85 -4.68
C GLY A 120 25.05 -19.69 -5.54
N THR A 121 26.05 -19.99 -6.38
CA THR A 121 26.71 -19.01 -7.25
C THR A 121 25.92 -18.83 -8.55
N ARG A 122 25.87 -17.60 -9.08
CA ARG A 122 25.17 -17.27 -10.32
C ARG A 122 26.13 -16.77 -11.38
N LEU A 123 26.03 -17.29 -12.59
CA LEU A 123 26.88 -16.87 -13.70
C LEU A 123 26.64 -15.39 -14.02
N GLY A 124 27.71 -14.59 -14.05
CA GLY A 124 27.65 -13.18 -14.41
C GLY A 124 27.13 -12.24 -13.31
N ILE A 125 26.91 -12.75 -12.10
CA ILE A 125 26.51 -11.96 -10.92
C ILE A 125 27.56 -12.19 -9.84
N SER A 126 28.05 -11.12 -9.23
CA SER A 126 28.97 -11.22 -8.08
C SER A 126 28.29 -11.95 -6.93
N ASP A 127 29.05 -12.79 -6.22
CA ASP A 127 28.55 -13.48 -5.03
C ASP A 127 28.11 -12.45 -3.99
N ALA A 128 26.80 -12.32 -3.81
CA ALA A 128 26.19 -11.45 -2.82
C ALA A 128 25.95 -12.26 -1.54
N ALA A 129 26.21 -11.65 -0.39
CA ALA A 129 25.95 -12.28 0.90
C ALA A 129 24.46 -12.60 1.11
N ARG A 130 23.56 -11.87 0.41
CA ARG A 130 22.11 -11.99 0.47
C ARG A 130 21.50 -11.93 -0.93
N GLU A 131 20.37 -12.59 -1.10
CA GLU A 131 19.54 -12.50 -2.30
C GLU A 131 18.27 -11.69 -2.00
N ILE A 132 17.98 -10.71 -2.86
CA ILE A 132 16.77 -9.91 -2.76
C ILE A 132 15.77 -10.36 -3.82
N CYS A 133 14.62 -10.88 -3.38
CA CYS A 133 13.58 -11.38 -4.27
C CYS A 133 12.36 -10.45 -4.21
N ASP A 134 11.87 -10.04 -5.37
CA ASP A 134 10.55 -9.42 -5.51
C ASP A 134 9.54 -10.51 -5.89
N ILE A 135 8.59 -10.80 -5.00
CA ILE A 135 7.67 -11.95 -5.13
C ILE A 135 6.24 -11.56 -4.75
N ASP A 136 5.25 -12.21 -5.37
CA ASP A 136 3.87 -12.15 -4.88
C ASP A 136 3.76 -12.94 -3.58
N TRP A 137 3.34 -12.30 -2.48
CA TRP A 137 3.34 -12.95 -1.17
C TRP A 137 2.46 -14.20 -1.12
N ARG A 138 1.47 -14.33 -2.04
CA ARG A 138 0.56 -15.49 -2.12
C ARG A 138 1.26 -16.76 -2.59
N ASP A 139 2.42 -16.63 -3.23
CA ASP A 139 3.22 -17.76 -3.67
C ASP A 139 4.15 -18.29 -2.55
N LEU A 140 4.15 -17.64 -1.39
CA LEU A 140 4.95 -18.06 -0.24
C LEU A 140 4.26 -19.16 0.56
N ASN A 141 5.01 -20.22 0.87
CA ASN A 141 4.62 -21.15 1.91
C ASN A 141 4.96 -20.56 3.28
N LEU A 142 4.02 -19.85 3.89
CA LEU A 142 4.20 -19.23 5.22
C LEU A 142 4.47 -20.25 6.34
N GLU A 143 4.15 -21.54 6.13
CA GLU A 143 4.46 -22.61 7.07
C GLU A 143 5.94 -23.00 7.12
N ALA A 144 6.73 -22.62 6.11
CA ALA A 144 8.16 -22.87 6.11
C ALA A 144 8.95 -21.92 7.05
N PHE A 145 8.33 -20.81 7.47
CA PHE A 145 8.98 -19.77 8.26
C PHE A 145 8.44 -19.76 9.70
N ASP A 146 9.33 -19.48 10.66
CA ASP A 146 9.00 -19.47 12.10
C ASP A 146 8.88 -18.07 12.70
N ALA A 147 9.36 -17.04 12.00
CA ALA A 147 9.19 -15.64 12.36
C ALA A 147 9.06 -14.76 11.11
N LEU A 148 8.30 -13.66 11.21
CA LEU A 148 8.27 -12.57 10.24
C LEU A 148 9.07 -11.40 10.77
N VAL A 149 10.06 -10.92 10.03
CA VAL A 149 10.85 -9.73 10.36
C VAL A 149 10.55 -8.64 9.34
N MET A 150 9.78 -7.64 9.75
CA MET A 150 9.50 -6.46 8.93
C MET A 150 10.58 -5.42 9.13
N ILE A 151 11.13 -4.91 8.03
CA ILE A 151 12.09 -3.80 8.04
C ILE A 151 11.45 -2.57 7.41
N GLU A 152 11.47 -1.46 8.15
CA GLU A 152 10.81 -0.22 7.74
C GLU A 152 11.53 0.47 6.58
N ASN A 153 12.84 0.66 6.72
CA ASN A 153 13.66 1.46 5.83
C ASN A 153 14.27 0.60 4.72
N LEU A 154 14.22 1.06 3.46
CA LEU A 154 14.70 0.30 2.32
C LEU A 154 16.23 0.12 2.33
N ASP A 155 16.98 1.17 2.66
CA ASP A 155 18.44 1.09 2.78
C ASP A 155 18.83 0.12 3.88
N SER A 156 18.15 0.20 5.03
CA SER A 156 18.38 -0.74 6.12
C SER A 156 17.97 -2.17 5.77
N PHE A 157 16.94 -2.37 4.95
CA PHE A 157 16.55 -3.69 4.44
C PHE A 157 17.64 -4.31 3.55
N TYR A 158 18.25 -3.51 2.67
CA TYR A 158 19.37 -3.97 1.83
C TYR A 158 20.65 -4.21 2.63
N ALA A 159 20.89 -3.43 3.69
CA ALA A 159 22.03 -3.60 4.58
C ALA A 159 21.83 -4.71 5.62
N PHE A 160 20.61 -5.23 5.79
CA PHE A 160 20.29 -6.17 6.86
C PHE A 160 20.89 -7.56 6.60
N VAL A 161 21.64 -8.05 7.58
CA VAL A 161 22.18 -9.40 7.62
C VAL A 161 21.50 -10.16 8.76
N PRO A 162 20.72 -11.22 8.48
CA PRO A 162 19.95 -11.95 9.50
C PRO A 162 20.76 -12.78 10.50
N ASP A 163 22.08 -12.68 10.50
CA ASP A 163 22.97 -13.40 11.43
C ASP A 163 23.15 -12.66 12.77
N SER A 164 22.32 -11.65 13.04
CA SER A 164 22.33 -10.97 14.32
C SER A 164 21.93 -11.94 15.44
N GLN A 165 22.57 -11.78 16.60
CA GLN A 165 22.28 -12.60 17.78
C GLN A 165 20.78 -12.57 18.15
N ALA A 166 20.09 -11.46 17.86
CA ALA A 166 18.66 -11.28 18.07
C ALA A 166 17.78 -12.25 17.27
N LEU A 167 18.25 -12.66 16.08
CA LEU A 167 17.53 -13.57 15.20
C LEU A 167 18.02 -15.02 15.25
N ALA A 168 19.15 -15.29 15.91
CA ALA A 168 19.76 -16.62 16.00
C ALA A 168 18.85 -17.69 16.64
N VAL A 169 17.81 -17.28 17.38
CA VAL A 169 16.80 -18.18 17.95
C VAL A 169 15.80 -18.72 16.90
N TYR A 170 15.67 -18.04 15.76
CA TYR A 170 14.76 -18.41 14.67
C TYR A 170 15.52 -19.23 13.63
N ARG A 171 14.95 -20.36 13.25
CA ARG A 171 15.52 -21.28 12.26
C ARG A 171 15.36 -20.73 10.85
N GLN A 172 14.22 -20.13 10.53
CA GLN A 172 13.92 -19.60 9.20
C GLN A 172 13.10 -18.32 9.29
N PRO A 173 13.72 -17.19 9.68
CA PRO A 173 13.04 -15.89 9.69
C PRO A 173 12.76 -15.43 8.25
N LEU A 174 11.52 -15.04 7.98
CA LEU A 174 11.12 -14.37 6.75
C LEU A 174 11.37 -12.86 6.88
N VAL A 175 12.44 -12.37 6.25
CA VAL A 175 12.80 -10.94 6.30
C VAL A 175 12.18 -10.19 5.12
N VAL A 176 11.35 -9.19 5.43
CA VAL A 176 10.51 -8.49 4.44
C VAL A 176 10.62 -6.99 4.58
N TYR A 177 10.74 -6.30 3.44
CA TYR A 177 10.60 -4.84 3.41
C TYR A 177 9.13 -4.44 3.57
N ARG A 178 8.86 -3.47 4.44
CA ARG A 178 7.48 -3.00 4.70
C ARG A 178 6.77 -2.46 3.46
N GLY A 179 7.53 -1.94 2.50
CA GLY A 179 7.03 -1.18 1.36
C GLY A 179 7.04 0.35 1.51
N ASP A 180 7.08 1.02 0.37
CA ASP A 180 6.96 2.47 0.21
C ASP A 180 5.72 2.79 -0.65
N THR A 181 5.68 3.99 -1.24
CA THR A 181 4.61 4.41 -2.16
C THR A 181 4.53 3.56 -3.42
N TYR A 182 5.59 2.83 -3.79
CA TYR A 182 5.66 1.97 -4.97
C TYR A 182 5.29 0.51 -4.65
N TYR A 183 5.57 0.04 -3.45
CA TYR A 183 5.12 -1.27 -2.94
C TYR A 183 3.78 -1.13 -2.20
N GLY A 184 2.73 -0.88 -2.97
CA GLY A 184 1.39 -0.59 -2.44
C GLY A 184 0.72 -1.80 -1.78
N GLY A 185 0.79 -1.91 -0.46
CA GLY A 185 -0.11 -2.72 0.38
C GLY A 185 0.15 -4.23 0.42
N GLY A 186 1.13 -4.74 -0.35
CA GLY A 186 1.49 -6.17 -0.35
C GLY A 186 1.91 -6.66 1.04
N PHE A 187 2.79 -5.92 1.72
CA PHE A 187 3.20 -6.25 3.09
C PHE A 187 2.01 -6.25 4.07
N SER A 188 1.11 -5.28 4.01
CA SER A 188 -0.03 -5.22 4.94
C SER A 188 -0.94 -6.44 4.81
N ARG A 189 -1.08 -7.00 3.60
CA ARG A 189 -1.84 -8.24 3.36
C ARG A 189 -1.09 -9.46 3.88
N LEU A 190 0.22 -9.52 3.63
CA LEU A 190 1.09 -10.56 4.19
C LEU A 190 1.06 -10.57 5.71
N ALA A 191 1.24 -9.42 6.36
CA ALA A 191 1.23 -9.27 7.82
C ALA A 191 -0.11 -9.72 8.43
N LYS A 192 -1.23 -9.43 7.74
CA LYS A 192 -2.54 -9.95 8.14
C LYS A 192 -2.61 -11.47 8.05
N ALA A 193 -2.24 -12.05 6.91
CA ALA A 193 -2.23 -13.50 6.72
C ALA A 193 -1.30 -14.21 7.72
N TRP A 194 -0.17 -13.58 8.05
CA TRP A 194 0.75 -14.05 9.08
C TRP A 194 0.14 -14.03 10.48
N GLY A 195 -0.51 -12.93 10.85
CA GLY A 195 -1.17 -12.76 12.13
C GLY A 195 -2.31 -13.75 12.38
N ASP A 196 -3.07 -14.12 11.34
CA ASP A 196 -4.10 -15.15 11.42
C ASP A 196 -3.54 -16.54 11.80
N GLY A 197 -2.24 -16.78 11.53
CA GLY A 197 -1.51 -17.99 11.93
C GLY A 197 -0.92 -17.93 13.34
N GLY A 198 -1.02 -16.80 14.05
CA GLY A 198 -0.51 -16.63 15.41
C GLY A 198 1.01 -16.71 15.55
N LYS A 199 1.76 -16.56 14.45
CA LYS A 199 3.22 -16.66 14.44
C LYS A 199 3.87 -15.34 14.85
N LEU A 200 5.11 -15.43 15.34
CA LEU A 200 5.84 -14.27 15.79
C LEU A 200 6.10 -13.28 14.65
N HIS A 201 5.84 -12.00 14.92
CA HIS A 201 6.12 -10.90 14.01
C HIS A 201 6.97 -9.86 14.75
N LEU A 202 8.17 -9.62 14.24
CA LEU A 202 9.11 -8.62 14.70
C LEU A 202 9.14 -7.44 13.72
N GLY A 203 9.18 -6.22 14.24
CA GLY A 203 9.45 -5.03 13.44
C GLY A 203 10.82 -4.43 13.74
N LEU A 204 11.45 -3.88 12.72
CA LEU A 204 12.69 -3.12 12.82
C LEU A 204 12.48 -1.82 12.04
N GLY A 205 12.61 -0.69 12.74
CA GLY A 205 12.45 0.64 12.16
C GLY A 205 13.22 1.67 12.96
N ASP A 206 13.08 2.93 12.57
CA ASP A 206 13.70 4.03 13.31
C ASP A 206 13.17 4.06 14.75
N PHE A 207 14.04 4.36 15.71
CA PHE A 207 13.63 4.69 17.07
C PHE A 207 13.23 6.17 17.14
N ASP A 208 12.09 6.48 16.52
CA ASP A 208 11.42 7.77 16.60
C ASP A 208 9.89 7.55 16.80
N PRO A 209 9.09 8.59 17.14
CA PRO A 209 7.65 8.40 17.31
C PRO A 209 6.93 7.77 16.10
N ARG A 210 7.38 8.05 14.88
CA ARG A 210 6.76 7.52 13.66
C ARG A 210 7.14 6.07 13.40
N GLY A 211 8.42 5.71 13.52
CA GLY A 211 8.95 4.36 13.34
C GLY A 211 8.36 3.39 14.36
N VAL A 212 8.33 3.78 15.64
CA VAL A 212 7.66 2.99 16.70
C VAL A 212 6.16 2.85 16.40
N GLY A 213 5.50 3.92 15.98
CA GLY A 213 4.08 3.89 15.59
C GLY A 213 3.81 2.98 14.39
N ILE A 214 4.72 2.94 13.41
CA ILE A 214 4.66 2.06 12.24
C ILE A 214 4.75 0.59 12.66
N VAL A 215 5.71 0.26 13.53
CA VAL A 215 5.90 -1.12 14.01
C VAL A 215 4.72 -1.57 14.86
N LEU A 216 4.20 -0.71 15.75
CA LEU A 216 2.97 -1.00 16.50
C LEU A 216 1.77 -1.21 15.55
N GLY A 217 1.64 -0.36 14.53
CA GLY A 217 0.54 -0.42 13.57
C GLY A 217 0.60 -1.58 12.58
N SER A 218 1.74 -2.29 12.46
CA SER A 218 1.87 -3.44 11.56
C SER A 218 1.31 -4.73 12.15
N GLY A 219 0.97 -4.75 13.43
CA GLY A 219 0.64 -5.97 14.16
C GLY A 219 1.87 -6.78 14.57
N ALA A 220 3.04 -6.14 14.69
CA ALA A 220 4.20 -6.76 15.30
C ALA A 220 3.95 -7.01 16.79
N MET A 221 4.50 -8.12 17.29
CA MET A 221 4.49 -8.47 18.71
C MET A 221 5.72 -7.92 19.43
N GLN A 222 6.83 -7.76 18.70
CA GLN A 222 8.11 -7.31 19.23
C GLN A 222 8.76 -6.31 18.27
N MET A 223 9.54 -5.37 18.80
CA MET A 223 10.41 -4.49 18.02
C MET A 223 11.86 -4.81 18.33
N LEU A 224 12.69 -4.93 17.29
CA LEU A 224 14.13 -5.07 17.43
C LEU A 224 14.73 -3.69 17.71
N LEU A 225 15.33 -3.53 18.89
CA LEU A 225 15.93 -2.29 19.35
C LEU A 225 17.31 -2.55 19.95
N PRO A 226 18.22 -1.58 19.96
CA PRO A 226 19.40 -1.65 20.82
C PRO A 226 19.02 -1.78 22.30
N PRO A 227 19.88 -2.35 23.15
CA PRO A 227 19.68 -2.36 24.59
C PRO A 227 19.41 -0.96 25.13
N LEU A 228 18.45 -0.83 26.06
CA LEU A 228 17.97 0.47 26.54
C LEU A 228 19.11 1.37 27.04
N GLU A 229 20.06 0.82 27.80
CA GLU A 229 21.18 1.58 28.34
C GLU A 229 22.10 2.11 27.23
N TRP A 230 22.38 1.31 26.21
CA TRP A 230 23.12 1.77 25.05
C TRP A 230 22.37 2.88 24.31
N LEU A 231 21.05 2.72 24.15
CA LEU A 231 20.20 3.71 23.51
C LEU A 231 20.15 5.03 24.29
N ARG A 232 20.18 4.99 25.63
CA ARG A 232 20.28 6.18 26.49
C ARG A 232 21.58 6.96 26.30
N GLU A 233 22.65 6.34 25.84
CA GLU A 233 23.91 7.02 25.56
C GLU A 233 23.94 7.63 24.15
N HIS A 234 23.28 6.99 23.18
CA HIS A 234 23.44 7.31 21.75
C HIS A 234 22.24 8.04 21.12
N ALA A 235 21.04 7.95 21.72
CA ALA A 235 19.86 8.64 21.21
C ALA A 235 20.01 10.17 21.36
N THR A 236 19.46 10.94 20.42
CA THR A 236 19.60 12.40 20.41
C THR A 236 18.28 13.10 20.13
N GLN A 237 18.17 14.36 20.54
CA GLN A 237 16.99 15.18 20.23
C GLN A 237 16.86 15.51 18.73
N HIS A 238 17.97 15.49 17.99
CA HIS A 238 17.97 15.76 16.55
C HIS A 238 17.20 14.71 15.73
N HIS A 239 16.97 13.53 16.30
CA HIS A 239 16.23 12.44 15.66
C HIS A 239 14.76 12.37 16.10
N VAL A 240 14.26 13.38 16.81
CA VAL A 240 12.83 13.55 17.12
C VAL A 240 12.39 14.94 16.67
N PRO A 241 12.16 15.16 15.36
CA PRO A 241 11.81 16.47 14.87
C PRO A 241 10.35 16.82 15.24
N SER A 242 10.05 18.11 15.32
CA SER A 242 8.76 18.60 15.85
C SER A 242 7.56 18.20 15.00
N GLU A 243 7.73 17.85 13.72
CA GLU A 243 6.63 17.34 12.89
C GLU A 243 6.08 16.00 13.39
N GLN A 244 6.78 15.31 14.30
CA GLN A 244 6.35 14.03 14.85
C GLN A 244 5.50 14.14 16.13
N LEU A 245 5.23 15.35 16.61
CA LEU A 245 4.35 15.61 17.77
C LEU A 245 2.98 14.91 17.69
N PRO A 246 2.30 14.81 16.52
CA PRO A 246 1.02 14.10 16.44
C PRO A 246 1.09 12.62 16.82
N TYR A 247 2.20 11.94 16.48
CA TYR A 247 2.38 10.51 16.76
C TYR A 247 2.63 10.22 18.24
N GLN A 248 3.15 11.19 19.00
CA GLN A 248 3.42 11.02 20.43
C GLN A 248 2.15 10.80 21.25
N SER A 249 1.01 11.39 20.83
CA SER A 249 -0.25 11.25 21.56
C SER A 249 -0.74 9.80 21.63
N VAL A 250 -0.57 9.04 20.54
CA VAL A 250 -0.91 7.62 20.46
C VAL A 250 0.06 6.80 21.30
N LEU A 251 1.35 7.09 21.23
CA LEU A 251 2.37 6.39 22.02
C LEU A 251 2.25 6.64 23.53
N ARG A 252 1.84 7.84 23.96
CA ARG A 252 1.56 8.12 25.38
C ARG A 252 0.41 7.26 25.89
N LYS A 253 -0.71 7.21 25.15
CA LYS A 253 -1.85 6.34 25.49
C LYS A 253 -1.45 4.87 25.52
N HIS A 254 -0.63 4.42 24.57
CA HIS A 254 -0.09 3.06 24.57
C HIS A 254 0.74 2.79 25.82
N ARG A 255 1.68 3.68 26.16
CA ARG A 255 2.51 3.58 27.37
C ARG A 255 1.68 3.45 28.65
N GLU A 256 0.60 4.22 28.76
CA GLU A 256 -0.31 4.21 29.91
C GLU A 256 -1.05 2.87 30.08
N GLN A 257 -1.24 2.11 29.00
CA GLN A 257 -1.90 0.80 29.03
C GLN A 257 -0.94 -0.34 29.40
N LEU A 258 0.37 -0.12 29.33
CA LEU A 258 1.38 -1.13 29.64
C LEU A 258 1.61 -1.24 31.16
N PRO A 259 1.81 -2.46 31.71
CA PRO A 259 2.23 -2.66 33.10
C PRO A 259 3.51 -1.88 33.42
N ASP A 260 3.67 -1.40 34.66
CA ASP A 260 4.83 -0.55 35.02
C ASP A 260 6.18 -1.23 34.80
N ALA A 261 6.26 -2.55 34.96
CA ALA A 261 7.46 -3.36 34.73
C ALA A 261 7.68 -3.73 33.25
N HIS A 262 6.82 -3.30 32.34
CA HIS A 262 6.91 -3.68 30.93
C HIS A 262 8.15 -3.03 30.26
N PRO A 263 9.01 -3.80 29.58
CA PRO A 263 10.31 -3.33 29.09
C PRO A 263 10.21 -2.13 28.15
N LEU A 264 9.19 -2.09 27.28
CA LEU A 264 8.97 -0.98 26.35
C LEU A 264 8.77 0.38 27.04
N ARG A 265 8.36 0.42 28.33
CA ARG A 265 8.12 1.70 29.02
C ARG A 265 9.39 2.53 29.16
N GLY A 266 10.54 1.89 29.37
CA GLY A 266 11.83 2.58 29.44
C GLY A 266 12.19 3.25 28.11
N TYR A 267 11.96 2.55 27.00
CA TYR A 267 12.13 3.08 25.65
C TYR A 267 11.16 4.24 25.39
N LEU A 268 9.87 4.08 25.69
CA LEU A 268 8.89 5.14 25.47
C LEU A 268 9.14 6.37 26.37
N ALA A 269 9.74 6.21 27.56
CA ALA A 269 10.17 7.34 28.38
C ALA A 269 11.29 8.14 27.71
N LEU A 270 12.32 7.46 27.19
CA LEU A 270 13.40 8.10 26.43
C LEU A 270 12.84 8.87 25.21
N LEU A 271 11.87 8.27 24.52
CA LEU A 271 11.28 8.86 23.33
C LEU A 271 10.33 10.02 23.60
N LEU A 272 9.47 9.90 24.62
CA LEU A 272 8.36 10.83 24.85
C LEU A 272 8.67 11.87 25.91
N ASP A 273 9.50 11.57 26.90
CA ASP A 273 9.79 12.49 27.99
C ASP A 273 11.13 13.19 27.75
N GLU A 274 12.15 12.45 27.32
CA GLU A 274 13.46 13.04 26.98
C GLU A 274 13.53 13.55 25.52
N GLN A 275 12.57 13.19 24.69
CA GLN A 275 12.50 13.55 23.25
C GLN A 275 13.76 13.10 22.49
N ARG A 276 14.26 11.90 22.78
CA ARG A 276 15.48 11.36 22.17
C ARG A 276 15.15 10.18 21.28
N GLY A 277 15.69 10.20 20.07
CA GLY A 277 15.49 9.18 19.06
C GLY A 277 16.79 8.74 18.41
N LEU A 278 16.72 7.70 17.57
CA LEU A 278 17.86 7.19 16.84
C LEU A 278 17.41 6.57 15.51
N ARG A 279 18.10 6.92 14.42
CA ARG A 279 17.88 6.27 13.12
C ARG A 279 18.34 4.82 13.16
N GLN A 280 17.61 3.95 12.47
CA GLN A 280 17.87 2.52 12.37
C GLN A 280 19.29 2.24 11.85
N GLN A 281 19.79 3.06 10.91
CA GLN A 281 21.14 2.95 10.35
C GLN A 281 22.26 3.17 11.39
N TRP A 282 21.92 3.75 12.55
CA TRP A 282 22.88 4.09 13.61
C TRP A 282 22.77 3.13 14.80
N PHE A 283 21.98 2.07 14.68
CA PHE A 283 21.89 1.06 15.72
C PHE A 283 23.23 0.31 15.82
N SER A 284 23.55 -0.14 17.04
CA SER A 284 24.64 -1.09 17.23
C SER A 284 24.29 -2.45 16.61
N GLU A 285 25.30 -3.29 16.41
CA GLU A 285 25.10 -4.67 15.94
C GLU A 285 24.31 -5.53 16.95
N GLN A 286 24.27 -5.10 18.21
CA GLN A 286 23.51 -5.75 19.27
C GLN A 286 22.08 -5.21 19.31
N LEU A 287 21.15 -6.03 18.82
CA LEU A 287 19.72 -5.79 18.92
C LEU A 287 19.09 -6.80 19.88
N GLU A 288 17.99 -6.41 20.50
CA GLU A 288 17.16 -7.29 21.32
C GLU A 288 15.68 -7.17 20.95
N PRO A 289 14.91 -8.27 21.02
CA PRO A 289 13.48 -8.23 20.81
C PRO A 289 12.78 -7.63 22.04
N VAL A 290 12.20 -6.44 21.88
CA VAL A 290 11.42 -5.76 22.92
C VAL A 290 9.93 -6.00 22.68
N PRO A 291 9.19 -6.64 23.61
CA PRO A 291 7.73 -6.80 23.51
C PRO A 291 7.01 -5.48 23.31
N LEU A 292 5.92 -5.49 22.54
CA LEU A 292 5.13 -4.31 22.24
C LEU A 292 3.83 -4.21 23.06
N HIS A 293 3.35 -5.32 23.62
CA HIS A 293 2.08 -5.47 24.31
C HIS A 293 2.24 -6.25 25.62
#